data_AF-A0A7V0JT31-F1
#
_entry.id   AF-A0A7V0JT31-F1
#
_cell.length_a   1.000
_cell.length_b   1.000
_cell.length_c   1.000
_cell.angle_alpha   90.00
_cell.angle_beta   90.00
_cell.angle_gamma   90.00
#
_symmetry.space_group_name_H-M   'P 1'
#
loop_
_entity.id
_entity.type
_entity.pdbx_description
1 polymer ?
#
loop_
_entity_poly.entity_id
_entity_poly.type
_entity_poly.pdbx_seq_one_letter_code
_entity_poly.pdbx_strand_id
1 'polypeptide(L)'
;MDDFRSDPKQYDLFAKVYSFLVGGKAVPGEEKCPPMGIRYGGIWYRPENLKERRFYNWHEFDDLLTQAFSLRSLSGEDIVKLYKMVFGVNAFIGNGPEEKVGIWVETEMERFKCIQCGHCCLNLYDSYCTTAHEEDLIRWKEEGRWDILGYIDGGDLWISPKTGEDVTRCPWLRKLPRTEKYSCRIHDTKPRHCKDYPKSKKHALRTGCKGFG
;
A
#
# COMPACT_ATOMS: atom_id res chain seq x y z
N MET A 1 -6.14 9.58 1.37
CA MET A 1 -4.80 9.05 1.12
C MET A 1 -3.96 10.26 0.78
N ASP A 2 -3.05 10.66 1.66
CA ASP A 2 -2.10 11.72 1.28
C ASP A 2 -1.40 11.23 0.00
N ASP A 3 -1.41 12.06 -1.03
CA ASP A 3 -0.80 11.73 -2.31
C ASP A 3 0.66 11.35 -2.04
N PHE A 4 1.14 10.26 -2.62
CA PHE A 4 2.55 9.89 -2.60
C PHE A 4 3.44 11.08 -3.02
N ARG A 5 2.88 11.96 -3.87
CA ARG A 5 3.49 13.18 -4.41
C ARG A 5 3.56 14.35 -3.41
N SER A 6 2.86 14.27 -2.26
CA SER A 6 2.74 15.37 -1.29
C SER A 6 3.36 15.10 0.09
N ASP A 7 3.88 13.89 0.34
CA ASP A 7 4.55 13.56 1.61
C ASP A 7 6.09 13.62 1.45
N PRO A 8 6.79 14.63 2.02
CA PRO A 8 8.25 14.72 1.96
C PRO A 8 8.99 13.46 2.42
N LYS A 9 8.38 12.65 3.30
CA LYS A 9 8.96 11.39 3.77
C LYS A 9 9.12 10.36 2.64
N GLN A 10 8.35 10.48 1.55
CA GLN A 10 8.50 9.61 0.38
C GLN A 10 9.78 9.93 -0.40
N TYR A 11 10.18 11.21 -0.49
CA TYR A 11 11.45 11.60 -1.11
C TYR A 11 12.64 11.15 -0.28
N ASP A 12 12.55 11.22 1.05
CA ASP A 12 13.55 10.63 1.95
C ASP A 12 13.69 9.12 1.75
N LEU A 13 12.58 8.40 1.67
CA LEU A 13 12.59 6.95 1.43
C LEU A 13 13.19 6.63 0.05
N PHE A 14 12.76 7.33 -0.99
CA PHE A 14 13.29 7.16 -2.34
C PHE A 14 14.79 7.42 -2.39
N ALA A 15 15.26 8.54 -1.83
CA ALA A 15 16.69 8.86 -1.78
C ALA A 15 17.52 7.75 -1.12
N LYS A 16 17.04 7.20 0.00
CA LYS A 16 17.71 6.09 0.70
C LYS A 16 17.74 4.82 -0.15
N VAL A 17 16.60 4.43 -0.74
CA VAL A 17 16.50 3.25 -1.60
C VAL A 17 17.38 3.39 -2.83
N TYR A 18 17.29 4.52 -3.53
CA TYR A 18 18.07 4.77 -4.73
C TYR A 18 19.57 4.76 -4.45
N SER A 19 20.03 5.46 -3.40
CA SER A 19 21.45 5.41 -2.98
C SER A 19 21.92 4.00 -2.65
N PHE A 20 21.05 3.18 -2.05
CA PHE A 20 21.37 1.78 -1.76
C PHE A 20 21.50 0.93 -3.04
N LEU A 21 20.63 1.16 -4.02
CA LEU A 21 20.61 0.39 -5.28
C LEU A 21 21.77 0.75 -6.20
N VAL A 22 22.07 2.04 -6.37
CA VAL A 22 23.04 2.51 -7.37
C VAL A 22 24.36 3.02 -6.78
N GLY A 23 24.51 3.00 -5.46
CA GLY A 23 25.64 3.64 -4.76
C GLY A 23 25.56 5.17 -4.80
N GLY A 24 26.54 5.87 -4.21
CA GLY A 24 26.49 7.34 -4.13
C GLY A 24 25.54 7.87 -3.04
N LYS A 25 25.19 9.15 -3.15
CA LYS A 25 24.36 9.85 -2.16
C LYS A 25 23.25 10.63 -2.84
N ALA A 26 22.01 10.24 -2.56
CA ALA A 26 20.82 11.03 -2.85
C ALA A 26 20.34 11.75 -1.58
N VAL A 27 19.82 12.97 -1.75
CA VAL A 27 19.12 13.72 -0.70
C VAL A 27 17.86 14.35 -1.29
N PRO A 28 16.74 14.42 -0.55
CA PRO A 28 15.53 15.09 -1.04
C PRO A 28 15.80 16.59 -1.25
N GLY A 29 15.08 17.18 -2.20
CA GLY A 29 15.14 18.62 -2.44
C GLY A 29 14.19 19.05 -3.54
N GLU A 30 14.33 20.31 -3.95
CA GLU A 30 13.55 20.91 -5.01
C GLU A 30 14.48 21.67 -5.96
N GLU A 31 14.06 21.79 -7.22
CA GLU A 31 14.74 22.60 -8.24
C GLU A 31 13.72 23.29 -9.14
N LYS A 32 14.08 24.46 -9.67
CA LYS A 32 13.28 25.14 -10.70
C LYS A 32 13.56 24.52 -12.05
N CYS A 33 12.55 23.86 -12.63
CA CYS A 33 12.68 23.30 -13.98
C CYS A 33 12.19 24.30 -15.04
N PRO A 34 13.00 24.60 -16.07
CA PRO A 34 12.56 25.35 -17.25
C PRO A 34 11.48 24.58 -18.03
N PRO A 35 10.68 25.24 -18.89
CA PRO A 35 10.74 26.67 -19.25
C PRO A 35 9.90 27.58 -18.34
N MET A 36 8.98 27.04 -17.54
CA MET A 36 8.02 27.83 -16.76
C MET A 36 8.53 28.23 -15.36
N GLY A 37 9.71 27.76 -14.95
CA GLY A 37 10.28 28.09 -13.64
C GLY A 37 9.52 27.48 -12.45
N ILE A 38 8.69 26.47 -12.73
CA ILE A 38 7.95 25.71 -11.72
C ILE A 38 8.96 24.91 -10.88
N ARG A 39 8.79 24.95 -9.56
CA ARG A 39 9.58 24.14 -8.65
C ARG A 39 8.99 22.75 -8.57
N TYR A 40 9.82 21.74 -8.78
CA TYR A 40 9.45 20.35 -8.59
C TYR A 40 10.21 19.77 -7.41
N GLY A 41 9.53 18.93 -6.63
CA GLY A 41 10.16 18.06 -5.65
C GLY A 41 10.88 16.89 -6.33
N GLY A 42 11.91 16.38 -5.68
CA GLY A 42 12.72 15.29 -6.20
C GLY A 42 13.91 14.97 -5.31
N ILE A 43 14.97 14.45 -5.93
CA ILE A 43 16.24 14.17 -5.25
C ILE A 43 17.42 14.85 -5.95
N TRP A 44 18.38 15.28 -5.15
CA TRP A 44 19.73 15.60 -5.60
C TRP A 44 20.61 14.36 -5.41
N TYR A 45 21.07 13.79 -6.52
CA TYR A 45 21.90 12.61 -6.53
C TYR A 45 23.34 12.94 -6.92
N ARG A 46 24.29 12.41 -6.17
CA ARG A 46 25.73 12.46 -6.47
C ARG A 46 26.30 11.04 -6.53
N PRO A 47 26.78 10.59 -7.70
CA PRO A 47 27.51 9.32 -7.82
C PRO A 47 28.79 9.34 -6.96
N GLU A 48 29.26 8.17 -6.52
CA GLU A 48 30.50 8.06 -5.73
C GLU A 48 31.73 8.64 -6.43
N ASN A 49 31.83 8.41 -7.75
CA ASN A 49 33.00 8.77 -8.54
C ASN A 49 32.94 10.18 -9.15
N LEU A 50 31.86 10.94 -8.91
CA LEU A 50 31.68 12.28 -9.48
C LEU A 50 31.50 13.33 -8.39
N LYS A 51 32.04 14.52 -8.63
CA LYS A 51 31.86 15.68 -7.74
C LYS A 51 30.50 16.34 -7.95
N GLU A 52 30.00 16.31 -9.18
CA GLU A 52 28.76 16.97 -9.56
C GLU A 52 27.54 16.18 -9.10
N ARG A 53 26.53 16.92 -8.66
CA ARG A 53 25.21 16.39 -8.33
C ARG A 53 24.25 16.71 -9.47
N ARG A 54 23.34 15.80 -9.75
CA ARG A 54 22.22 15.99 -10.68
C ARG A 54 20.91 16.00 -9.90
N PHE A 55 19.99 16.86 -10.31
CA PHE A 55 18.61 16.82 -9.82
C PHE A 55 17.79 15.84 -10.67
N TYR A 56 17.02 15.00 -10.00
CA TYR A 56 16.00 14.14 -10.60
C TYR A 56 14.65 14.50 -10.02
N ASN A 57 13.71 14.80 -10.91
CA ASN A 57 12.33 15.08 -10.58
C ASN A 57 11.61 13.80 -10.12
N TRP A 58 10.62 13.93 -9.24
CA TRP A 58 9.77 12.79 -8.85
C TRP A 58 9.12 12.08 -10.04
N HIS A 59 8.87 12.77 -11.15
CA HIS A 59 8.37 12.18 -12.40
C HIS A 59 9.34 11.18 -13.06
N GLU A 60 10.63 11.19 -12.68
CA GLU A 60 11.65 10.27 -13.21
C GLU A 60 11.87 9.06 -12.29
N PHE A 61 11.17 8.97 -11.14
CA PHE A 61 11.50 8.00 -10.09
C PHE A 61 11.23 6.55 -10.50
N ASP A 62 10.16 6.30 -11.25
CA ASP A 62 9.83 4.98 -11.78
C ASP A 62 10.88 4.50 -12.78
N ASP A 63 11.29 5.36 -13.71
CA ASP A 63 12.35 5.07 -14.68
C ASP A 63 13.69 4.81 -13.99
N LEU A 64 14.05 5.62 -12.99
CA LEU A 64 15.28 5.46 -12.22
C LEU A 64 15.32 4.12 -11.47
N LEU A 65 14.23 3.74 -10.81
CA LEU A 65 14.16 2.44 -10.13
C LEU A 65 14.19 1.29 -11.13
N THR A 66 13.44 1.39 -12.24
CA THR A 66 13.42 0.38 -13.29
C THR A 66 14.82 0.11 -13.84
N GLN A 67 15.57 1.18 -14.14
CA GLN A 67 16.95 1.07 -14.57
C GLN A 67 17.85 0.47 -13.48
N ALA A 68 17.72 0.92 -12.24
CA ALA A 68 18.52 0.41 -11.12
C ALA A 68 18.32 -1.09 -10.89
N PHE A 69 17.07 -1.58 -10.94
CA PHE A 69 16.75 -3.01 -10.82
C PHE A 69 17.17 -3.82 -12.05
N SER A 70 17.16 -3.22 -13.25
CA SER A 70 17.57 -3.91 -14.48
C SER A 70 19.08 -4.10 -14.58
N LEU A 71 19.87 -3.18 -14.02
CA LEU A 71 21.33 -3.19 -14.10
C LEU A 71 22.01 -3.95 -12.97
N ARG A 72 21.27 -4.35 -11.92
CA ARG A 72 21.82 -4.98 -10.73
C ARG A 72 21.11 -6.28 -10.39
N SER A 73 21.89 -7.35 -10.25
CA SER A 73 21.42 -8.56 -9.58
C SER A 73 21.40 -8.31 -8.07
N LEU A 74 20.23 -8.40 -7.45
CA LEU A 74 20.07 -8.25 -6.00
C LEU A 74 20.19 -9.60 -5.31
N SER A 75 21.01 -9.66 -4.27
CA SER A 75 21.07 -10.82 -3.38
C SER A 75 19.83 -10.90 -2.49
N GLY A 76 19.58 -12.06 -1.87
CA GLY A 76 18.51 -12.19 -0.87
C GLY A 76 18.66 -11.17 0.27
N GLU A 77 19.90 -10.85 0.67
CA GLU A 77 20.19 -9.86 1.72
C GLU A 77 19.85 -8.44 1.28
N ASP A 78 20.11 -8.11 0.01
CA ASP A 78 19.72 -6.82 -0.55
C ASP A 78 18.20 -6.66 -0.55
N ILE A 79 17.47 -7.72 -0.94
CA ILE A 79 16.01 -7.70 -0.95
C ILE A 79 15.46 -7.59 0.48
N VAL A 80 16.00 -8.35 1.44
CA VAL A 80 15.63 -8.21 2.87
C VAL A 80 15.79 -6.77 3.36
N LYS A 81 16.91 -6.13 3.02
CA LYS A 81 17.17 -4.73 3.38
C LYS A 81 16.16 -3.78 2.73
N LEU A 82 15.82 -3.98 1.46
CA LEU A 82 14.78 -3.19 0.77
C LEU A 82 13.42 -3.36 1.45
N TYR A 83 13.02 -4.57 1.80
CA TYR A 83 11.74 -4.80 2.50
C TYR A 83 11.69 -4.06 3.84
N LYS A 84 12.77 -4.13 4.63
CA LYS A 84 12.89 -3.37 5.88
C LYS A 84 12.78 -1.86 5.66
N MET A 85 13.45 -1.32 4.65
CA MET A 85 13.43 0.12 4.34
C MET A 85 12.05 0.59 3.84
N VAL A 86 11.49 -0.11 2.85
CA VAL A 86 10.27 0.30 2.14
C VAL A 86 9.01 0.01 2.95
N PHE A 87 8.93 -1.18 3.55
CA PHE A 87 7.72 -1.61 4.27
C PHE A 87 7.83 -1.45 5.78
N GLY A 88 9.01 -1.17 6.34
CA GLY A 88 9.17 -1.02 7.80
C GLY A 88 8.77 -2.29 8.56
N VAL A 89 8.96 -3.46 7.94
CA VAL A 89 8.63 -4.79 8.45
C VAL A 89 9.92 -5.52 8.81
N ASN A 90 9.83 -6.49 9.72
CA ASN A 90 10.93 -7.42 9.85
C ASN A 90 10.93 -8.38 8.65
N ALA A 91 12.11 -8.61 8.09
CA ALA A 91 12.31 -9.50 6.96
C ALA A 91 13.63 -10.25 7.10
N PHE A 92 13.69 -11.50 6.65
CA PHE A 92 14.88 -12.34 6.74
C PHE A 92 14.85 -13.45 5.69
N ILE A 93 16.04 -13.98 5.38
CA ILE A 93 16.17 -15.17 4.53
C ILE A 93 15.86 -16.40 5.38
N GLY A 94 15.06 -17.31 4.85
CA GLY A 94 14.77 -18.56 5.54
C GLY A 94 14.16 -19.60 4.61
N ASN A 95 14.05 -20.84 5.09
CA ASN A 95 13.45 -21.93 4.35
C ASN A 95 11.92 -21.79 4.34
N GLY A 96 11.33 -21.83 3.16
CA GLY A 96 9.90 -21.89 2.90
C GLY A 96 9.37 -23.33 2.91
N PRO A 97 8.07 -23.51 2.55
CA PRO A 97 7.53 -24.82 2.22
C PRO A 97 8.41 -25.52 1.19
N GLU A 98 8.54 -26.85 1.30
CA GLU A 98 9.37 -27.67 0.41
C GLU A 98 10.88 -27.32 0.45
N GLU A 99 11.37 -26.80 1.58
CA GLU A 99 12.79 -26.46 1.80
C GLU A 99 13.36 -25.41 0.81
N LYS A 100 12.50 -24.72 0.07
CA LYS A 100 12.93 -23.65 -0.83
C LYS A 100 13.35 -22.43 -0.02
N VAL A 101 14.58 -21.97 -0.20
CA VAL A 101 15.06 -20.73 0.42
C VAL A 101 14.30 -19.54 -0.18
N GLY A 102 13.72 -18.70 0.67
CA GLY A 102 12.98 -17.51 0.30
C GLY A 102 13.15 -16.37 1.29
N ILE A 103 12.33 -15.33 1.12
CA ILE A 103 12.32 -14.15 1.99
C ILE A 103 11.04 -14.17 2.81
N TRP A 104 11.21 -14.26 4.12
CA TRP A 104 10.14 -14.16 5.08
C TRP A 104 9.91 -12.71 5.46
N VAL A 105 8.64 -12.32 5.55
CA VAL A 105 8.21 -10.98 5.95
C VAL A 105 7.24 -11.12 7.12
N GLU A 106 7.66 -10.64 8.28
CA GLU A 106 6.79 -10.58 9.45
C GLU A 106 5.95 -9.33 9.38
N THR A 107 4.64 -9.53 9.28
CA THR A 107 3.68 -8.43 9.20
C THR A 107 3.35 -7.84 10.57
N GLU A 108 3.76 -8.50 11.66
CA GLU A 108 3.42 -8.24 13.08
C GLU A 108 1.90 -8.18 13.31
N MET A 109 1.13 -9.00 12.57
CA MET A 109 -0.33 -8.94 12.61
C MET A 109 -0.96 -9.75 13.74
N GLU A 110 -0.20 -10.60 14.42
CA GLU A 110 -0.61 -11.30 15.62
C GLU A 110 -1.01 -10.38 16.78
N ARG A 111 -0.55 -9.11 16.75
CA ARG A 111 -0.93 -8.07 17.73
C ARG A 111 -2.25 -7.38 17.40
N PHE A 112 -2.77 -7.57 16.19
CA PHE A 112 -4.02 -6.96 15.78
C PHE A 112 -5.22 -7.73 16.29
N LYS A 113 -6.14 -7.01 16.93
CA LYS A 113 -7.47 -7.51 17.26
C LYS A 113 -8.50 -6.49 16.83
N CYS A 114 -9.35 -6.86 15.87
CA CYS A 114 -10.45 -6.00 15.45
C CYS A 114 -11.40 -5.73 16.62
N ILE A 115 -11.48 -4.47 17.04
CA ILE A 115 -12.39 -4.01 18.12
C ILE A 115 -13.74 -3.51 17.60
N GLN A 116 -14.05 -3.75 16.32
CA GLN A 116 -15.29 -3.34 15.67
C GLN A 116 -15.55 -1.82 15.70
N CYS A 117 -14.51 -1.00 15.70
CA CYS A 117 -14.65 0.47 15.75
C CYS A 117 -15.18 1.11 14.45
N GLY A 118 -15.29 0.34 13.36
CA GLY A 118 -15.76 0.82 12.06
C GLY A 118 -14.77 1.69 11.28
N HIS A 119 -13.60 2.03 11.86
CA HIS A 119 -12.62 2.95 11.27
C HIS A 119 -12.25 2.58 9.83
N CYS A 120 -11.90 1.32 9.59
CA CYS A 120 -11.51 0.84 8.27
C CYS A 120 -12.63 0.82 7.24
N CYS A 121 -13.89 0.94 7.64
CA CYS A 121 -15.05 0.96 6.73
C CYS A 121 -15.63 2.36 6.54
N LEU A 122 -15.27 3.32 7.40
CA LEU A 122 -15.84 4.67 7.43
C LEU A 122 -14.84 5.73 6.96
N ASN A 123 -13.56 5.56 7.31
CA ASN A 123 -12.58 6.63 7.23
C ASN A 123 -11.48 6.36 6.20
N LEU A 124 -11.48 5.18 5.58
CA LEU A 124 -10.49 4.79 4.59
C LEU A 124 -11.13 4.83 3.21
N TYR A 125 -10.56 5.63 2.31
CA TYR A 125 -11.05 5.80 0.94
C TYR A 125 -11.06 4.47 0.17
N ASP A 126 -10.00 3.71 0.36
CA ASP A 126 -9.79 2.36 -0.15
C ASP A 126 -10.80 1.33 0.38
N SER A 127 -11.62 1.66 1.37
CA SER A 127 -12.66 0.75 1.89
C SER A 127 -13.89 0.59 1.01
N TYR A 128 -14.08 1.48 0.05
CA TYR A 128 -15.16 1.43 -0.94
C TYR A 128 -14.76 1.86 -2.35
N CYS A 129 -13.52 2.31 -2.59
CA CYS A 129 -12.96 2.48 -3.93
C CYS A 129 -11.80 1.48 -4.12
N THR A 130 -12.14 0.23 -4.39
CA THR A 130 -11.17 -0.86 -4.60
C THR A 130 -11.77 -1.93 -5.50
N THR A 131 -10.97 -2.88 -5.99
CA THR A 131 -11.44 -3.95 -6.88
C THR A 131 -11.64 -5.25 -6.12
N ALA A 132 -12.63 -6.03 -6.52
CA ALA A 132 -12.81 -7.40 -6.08
C ALA A 132 -11.68 -8.28 -6.61
N HIS A 133 -11.22 -9.22 -5.79
CA HIS A 133 -10.40 -10.31 -6.29
C HIS A 133 -11.28 -11.29 -7.07
N GLU A 134 -10.72 -11.94 -8.09
CA GLU A 134 -11.45 -12.91 -8.91
C GLU A 134 -12.03 -14.04 -8.03
N GLU A 135 -11.27 -14.49 -7.03
CA GLU A 135 -11.72 -15.52 -6.09
C GLU A 135 -12.90 -15.08 -5.21
N ASP A 136 -13.05 -13.77 -4.94
CA ASP A 136 -14.22 -13.26 -4.24
C ASP A 136 -15.46 -13.31 -5.14
N LEU A 137 -15.32 -12.99 -6.43
CA LEU A 137 -16.41 -13.03 -7.41
C LEU A 137 -16.90 -14.46 -7.64
N ILE A 138 -15.97 -15.40 -7.83
CA ILE A 138 -16.28 -16.83 -7.98
C ILE A 138 -17.01 -17.32 -6.73
N ARG A 139 -16.46 -17.06 -5.54
CA ARG A 139 -17.06 -17.48 -4.27
C ARG A 139 -18.47 -16.92 -4.10
N TRP A 140 -18.71 -15.63 -4.34
CA TRP A 140 -20.04 -15.05 -4.18
C TRP A 140 -21.06 -15.60 -5.18
N LYS A 141 -20.62 -15.97 -6.39
CA LYS A 141 -21.48 -16.63 -7.38
C LYS A 141 -21.87 -18.03 -6.90
N GLU A 142 -20.92 -18.81 -6.37
CA GLU A 142 -21.17 -20.14 -5.81
C GLU A 142 -22.05 -20.09 -4.56
N GLU A 143 -21.85 -19.09 -3.69
CA GLU A 143 -22.67 -18.85 -2.51
C GLU A 143 -24.07 -18.27 -2.84
N GLY A 144 -24.36 -17.97 -4.11
CA GLY A 144 -25.62 -17.35 -4.53
C GLY A 144 -25.84 -15.92 -3.99
N ARG A 145 -24.76 -15.20 -3.68
CA ARG A 145 -24.77 -13.85 -3.10
C ARG A 145 -24.95 -12.77 -4.16
N TRP A 146 -26.05 -12.85 -4.89
CA TRP A 146 -26.45 -11.85 -5.88
C TRP A 146 -26.66 -10.45 -5.26
N ASP A 147 -27.00 -10.40 -3.97
CA ASP A 147 -27.07 -9.16 -3.22
C ASP A 147 -25.72 -8.46 -3.12
N ILE A 148 -24.60 -9.21 -3.05
CA ILE A 148 -23.24 -8.64 -3.10
C ILE A 148 -22.85 -8.33 -4.53
N LEU A 149 -23.06 -9.26 -5.46
CA LEU A 149 -22.67 -9.10 -6.87
C LEU A 149 -23.36 -7.90 -7.53
N GLY A 150 -24.58 -7.55 -7.10
CA GLY A 150 -25.27 -6.34 -7.57
C GLY A 150 -24.57 -5.02 -7.19
N TYR A 151 -23.56 -5.04 -6.32
CA TYR A 151 -22.73 -3.88 -5.98
C TYR A 151 -21.35 -3.91 -6.66
N ILE A 152 -21.16 -4.74 -7.70
CA ILE A 152 -19.92 -4.86 -8.46
C ILE A 152 -20.15 -4.35 -9.88
N ASP A 153 -19.26 -3.50 -10.37
CA ASP A 153 -19.23 -3.07 -11.78
C ASP A 153 -17.80 -3.03 -12.29
N GLY A 154 -17.52 -3.62 -13.45
CA GLY A 154 -16.15 -3.70 -14.00
C GLY A 154 -15.12 -4.38 -13.08
N GLY A 155 -15.55 -5.05 -12.01
CA GLY A 155 -14.68 -5.58 -10.95
C GLY A 155 -14.46 -4.62 -9.78
N ASP A 156 -14.90 -3.37 -9.88
CA ASP A 156 -14.87 -2.40 -8.79
C ASP A 156 -15.91 -2.75 -7.72
N LEU A 157 -15.49 -2.62 -6.47
CA LEU A 157 -16.28 -2.88 -5.29
C LEU A 157 -17.05 -1.63 -4.88
N TRP A 158 -18.33 -1.89 -4.63
CA TRP A 158 -19.33 -1.03 -4.03
C TRP A 158 -19.78 0.11 -4.93
N ILE A 159 -20.18 -0.26 -6.14
CA ILE A 159 -20.96 0.60 -7.02
C ILE A 159 -22.44 0.43 -6.69
N SER A 160 -23.17 1.53 -6.57
CA SER A 160 -24.60 1.50 -6.26
C SER A 160 -25.38 0.97 -7.47
N PRO A 161 -26.14 -0.14 -7.35
CA PRO A 161 -26.94 -0.66 -8.47
C PRO A 161 -28.06 0.27 -8.92
N LYS A 162 -28.37 1.30 -8.11
CA LYS A 162 -29.43 2.26 -8.41
C LYS A 162 -28.93 3.46 -9.21
N THR A 163 -27.67 3.85 -9.01
CA THR A 163 -27.12 5.08 -9.57
C THR A 163 -25.97 4.83 -10.54
N GLY A 164 -25.30 3.68 -10.47
CA GLY A 164 -24.08 3.40 -11.23
C GLY A 164 -22.85 4.16 -10.72
N GLU A 165 -22.95 4.79 -9.55
CA GLU A 165 -21.87 5.59 -8.93
C GLU A 165 -21.29 4.87 -7.71
N ASP A 166 -20.05 5.22 -7.33
CA ASP A 166 -19.45 4.79 -6.07
C ASP A 166 -20.37 5.08 -4.88
N VAL A 167 -20.52 4.12 -3.98
CA VAL A 167 -21.20 4.39 -2.72
C VAL A 167 -20.36 5.35 -1.87
N THR A 168 -21.03 6.31 -1.21
CA THR A 168 -20.36 7.19 -0.23
C THR A 168 -20.08 6.50 1.11
N ARG A 169 -20.63 5.29 1.31
CA ARG A 169 -20.46 4.48 2.51
C ARG A 169 -20.68 3.00 2.21
N CYS A 170 -19.89 2.13 2.83
CA CYS A 170 -20.05 0.68 2.70
C CYS A 170 -21.51 0.23 2.96
N PRO A 171 -22.15 -0.45 2.00
CA PRO A 171 -23.57 -0.83 2.10
C PRO A 171 -23.80 -1.94 3.13
N TRP A 172 -22.75 -2.63 3.54
CA TRP A 172 -22.78 -3.77 4.46
C TRP A 172 -22.54 -3.37 5.93
N LEU A 173 -22.09 -2.14 6.20
CA LEU A 173 -21.75 -1.69 7.55
C LEU A 173 -22.98 -1.23 8.33
N ARG A 174 -23.16 -1.71 9.56
CA ARG A 174 -24.23 -1.32 10.49
C ARG A 174 -23.65 -0.91 11.84
N LYS A 175 -24.15 0.17 12.43
CA LYS A 175 -23.84 0.54 13.82
C LYS A 175 -24.69 -0.32 14.74
N LEU A 176 -24.07 -0.93 15.76
CA LEU A 176 -24.81 -1.72 16.75
C LEU A 176 -25.56 -0.78 17.70
N PRO A 177 -26.85 -1.03 18.00
CA PRO A 177 -27.65 -0.14 18.84
C PRO A 177 -27.02 0.10 20.21
N ARG A 178 -27.02 1.36 20.67
CA ARG A 178 -26.52 1.79 21.99
C ARG A 178 -25.04 1.44 22.26
N THR A 179 -24.23 1.27 21.22
CA THR A 179 -22.78 1.06 21.36
C THR A 179 -22.01 1.86 20.31
N GLU A 180 -20.69 1.99 20.51
CA GLU A 180 -19.77 2.54 19.51
C GLU A 180 -19.18 1.46 18.57
N LYS A 181 -19.79 0.27 18.55
CA LYS A 181 -19.35 -0.85 17.72
C LYS A 181 -20.13 -0.92 16.42
N TYR A 182 -19.49 -1.49 15.40
CA TYR A 182 -20.06 -1.73 14.08
C TYR A 182 -20.02 -3.22 13.73
N SER A 183 -21.04 -3.69 13.02
CA SER A 183 -21.10 -5.02 12.42
C SER A 183 -21.08 -4.92 10.90
N CYS A 184 -20.46 -5.90 10.25
CA CYS A 184 -20.50 -6.07 8.81
C CYS A 184 -21.50 -7.18 8.49
N ARG A 185 -22.52 -6.90 7.69
CA ARG A 185 -23.56 -7.88 7.31
C ARG A 185 -23.05 -9.02 6.45
N ILE A 186 -21.87 -8.88 5.87
CA ILE A 186 -21.22 -9.91 5.06
C ILE A 186 -19.97 -10.46 5.76
N HIS A 187 -19.92 -10.43 7.09
CA HIS A 187 -18.71 -10.75 7.86
C HIS A 187 -17.99 -12.02 7.39
N ASP A 188 -18.74 -13.09 7.19
CA ASP A 188 -18.21 -14.43 6.88
C ASP A 188 -17.71 -14.54 5.43
N THR A 189 -18.29 -13.75 4.52
CA THR A 189 -17.91 -13.72 3.09
C THR A 189 -17.41 -12.36 2.63
N LYS A 190 -16.78 -11.60 3.54
CA LYS A 190 -16.12 -10.34 3.17
C LYS A 190 -15.15 -10.56 2.00
N PRO A 191 -14.98 -9.56 1.12
CA PRO A 191 -13.92 -9.64 0.14
C PRO A 191 -12.56 -9.70 0.83
N ARG A 192 -11.59 -10.30 0.15
CA ARG A 192 -10.20 -10.40 0.58
C ARG A 192 -9.65 -9.04 1.00
N HIS A 193 -9.92 -7.98 0.23
CA HIS A 193 -9.54 -6.62 0.58
C HIS A 193 -9.90 -6.25 2.03
N CYS A 194 -11.14 -6.53 2.45
CA CYS A 194 -11.62 -6.23 3.80
C CYS A 194 -11.10 -7.21 4.87
N LYS A 195 -10.85 -8.48 4.49
CA LYS A 195 -10.31 -9.51 5.38
C LYS A 195 -8.84 -9.24 5.73
N ASP A 196 -8.08 -8.80 4.74
CA ASP A 196 -6.64 -8.54 4.85
C ASP A 196 -6.34 -7.20 5.57
N TYR A 197 -7.36 -6.49 6.06
CA TYR A 197 -7.14 -5.26 6.81
C TYR A 197 -6.87 -5.52 8.31
N PRO A 198 -5.81 -4.91 8.88
CA PRO A 198 -4.72 -4.21 8.21
C PRO A 198 -3.66 -5.21 7.70
N LYS A 199 -3.14 -4.95 6.49
CA LYS A 199 -2.16 -5.79 5.78
C LYS A 199 -0.80 -5.95 6.49
N SER A 200 -0.43 -5.02 7.36
CA SER A 200 0.82 -5.03 8.12
C SER A 200 0.75 -4.02 9.27
N LYS A 201 1.69 -4.10 10.23
CA LYS A 201 1.90 -3.06 11.25
C LYS A 201 2.04 -1.67 10.67
N LYS A 202 2.88 -1.49 9.64
CA LYS A 202 3.04 -0.19 8.98
C LYS A 202 1.70 0.30 8.42
N HIS A 203 0.93 -0.59 7.80
CA HIS A 203 -0.40 -0.24 7.31
C HIS A 203 -1.33 0.19 8.45
N ALA A 204 -1.39 -0.60 9.53
CA ALA A 204 -2.22 -0.33 10.70
C ALA A 204 -1.89 1.01 11.36
N LEU A 205 -0.61 1.31 11.56
CA LEU A 205 -0.15 2.57 12.16
C LEU A 205 -0.45 3.76 11.24
N ARG A 206 -0.14 3.64 9.94
CA ARG A 206 -0.38 4.71 8.94
C ARG A 206 -1.86 5.05 8.82
N THR A 207 -2.74 4.05 8.90
CA THR A 207 -4.19 4.27 8.81
C THR A 207 -4.83 4.58 10.14
N GLY A 208 -4.12 4.58 11.27
CA GLY A 208 -4.69 4.86 12.59
C GLY A 208 -5.61 3.75 13.11
N CYS A 209 -5.29 2.49 12.82
CA CYS A 209 -6.06 1.34 13.29
C CYS A 209 -6.06 1.24 14.82
N LYS A 210 -7.22 1.47 15.43
CA LYS A 210 -7.41 1.39 16.90
C LYS A 210 -7.28 -0.03 17.49
N GLY A 211 -7.35 -1.05 16.64
CA GLY A 211 -7.23 -2.45 17.06
C GLY A 211 -5.79 -2.97 17.04
N PHE A 212 -4.83 -2.12 16.70
CA PHE A 212 -3.40 -2.44 16.66
C PHE A 212 -2.71 -1.77 17.85
N GLY A 213 -1.97 -2.55 18.65
CA GLY A 213 -1.32 -2.13 19.89
C GLY A 213 0.12 -2.62 19.99
#